data_AF-A0A7H4NVW0-F1
#
_entry.id   AF-A0A7H4NVW0-F1
#
_cell.length_a   1.000
_cell.length_b   1.000
_cell.length_c   1.000
_cell.angle_alpha   90.00
_cell.angle_beta   90.00
_cell.angle_gamma   90.00
#
_symmetry.space_group_name_H-M   'P 1'
#
loop_
_entity.id
_entity.type
_entity.pdbx_description
1 polymer ?
#
loop_
_entity_poly.entity_id
_entity_poly.type
_entity_poly.pdbx_seq_one_letter_code
_entity_poly.pdbx_strand_id
1 'polypeptide(L)'
;MPLNDTGYLTISVEDIVESISDDEIGLEEVEAVLKRIQRFDPVGVAAKDLRDCLLVQLSQFAKETPWIEEARLIISDHLDLLANHDFRSLMRVTRLKEEVLKEAVNLIQSLDPRPGQSIQTGEPEYVIPDVLVRKVNDRWVVELNSDSLPRLKINQQYAAMGNSTRNDADGQFIRSNLQEARWLIKSLESRNDTLLRVSRCIVEQQQAFF
;
A
#
# COMPACT_ATOMS: atom_id res chain seq x y z
N MET A 1 -4.47 -11.42 -11.97
CA MET A 1 -5.90 -11.59 -11.66
C MET A 1 -6.58 -10.25 -11.93
N PRO A 2 -7.75 -10.18 -12.57
CA PRO A 2 -8.40 -8.92 -12.96
C PRO A 2 -8.99 -8.13 -11.78
N LEU A 3 -8.50 -8.36 -10.56
CA LEU A 3 -8.93 -7.65 -9.36
C LEU A 3 -7.76 -6.84 -8.82
N ASN A 4 -8.07 -5.63 -8.36
CA ASN A 4 -7.12 -4.81 -7.62
C ASN A 4 -7.12 -5.18 -6.13
N ASP A 5 -6.17 -4.59 -5.43
CA ASP A 5 -5.97 -4.66 -3.98
C ASP A 5 -7.20 -4.27 -3.14
N THR A 6 -8.10 -3.47 -3.68
CA THR A 6 -9.32 -3.02 -3.00
C THR A 6 -10.51 -3.94 -3.26
N GLY A 7 -10.35 -4.97 -4.11
CA GLY A 7 -11.37 -5.97 -4.42
C GLY A 7 -12.27 -5.63 -5.61
N TYR A 8 -11.94 -4.61 -6.39
CA TYR A 8 -12.67 -4.21 -7.60
C TYR A 8 -12.09 -4.83 -8.87
N LEU A 9 -12.95 -5.03 -9.87
CA LEU A 9 -12.52 -5.41 -11.22
C LEU A 9 -11.69 -4.30 -11.87
N THR A 10 -10.58 -4.69 -12.51
CA THR A 10 -9.69 -3.77 -13.24
C THR A 10 -10.00 -3.68 -14.73
N ILE A 11 -10.82 -4.61 -15.25
CA ILE A 11 -11.21 -4.71 -16.66
C ILE A 11 -12.73 -4.75 -16.78
N SER A 12 -13.25 -4.39 -17.95
CA SER A 12 -14.69 -4.42 -18.22
C SER A 12 -15.19 -5.86 -18.43
N VAL A 13 -16.51 -6.07 -18.40
CA VAL A 13 -17.09 -7.41 -18.65
C VAL A 13 -16.89 -7.82 -20.10
N GLU A 14 -16.93 -6.85 -20.99
CA GLU A 14 -16.65 -6.98 -22.42
C GLU A 14 -15.22 -7.48 -22.65
N ASP A 15 -14.23 -6.91 -21.96
CA ASP A 15 -12.84 -7.36 -22.04
C ASP A 15 -12.68 -8.80 -21.50
N ILE A 16 -13.46 -9.17 -20.48
CA ILE A 16 -13.46 -10.55 -19.95
C ILE A 16 -13.99 -11.52 -21.00
N VAL A 17 -15.09 -11.20 -21.67
CA VAL A 17 -15.65 -12.02 -22.76
C VAL A 17 -14.64 -12.19 -23.88
N GLU A 18 -14.01 -11.10 -24.34
CA GLU A 18 -13.00 -11.15 -25.41
C GLU A 18 -11.78 -12.01 -25.00
N SER A 19 -11.40 -11.99 -23.72
CA SER A 19 -10.29 -12.80 -23.21
C SER A 19 -10.55 -14.30 -23.16
N ILE A 20 -11.82 -14.72 -23.11
CA ILE A 20 -12.22 -16.14 -23.00
C ILE A 20 -12.08 -16.85 -24.35
N SER A 21 -12.13 -16.12 -25.47
CA SER A 21 -11.95 -16.66 -26.84
C SER A 21 -12.85 -17.88 -27.15
N ASP A 22 -14.09 -17.85 -26.64
CA ASP A 22 -15.11 -18.88 -26.85
C ASP A 22 -16.39 -18.22 -27.35
N ASP A 23 -16.84 -18.60 -28.55
CA ASP A 23 -18.01 -18.00 -29.22
C ASP A 23 -19.33 -18.44 -28.56
N GLU A 24 -19.33 -19.49 -27.74
CA GLU A 24 -20.51 -19.90 -26.96
C GLU A 24 -20.70 -19.02 -25.72
N ILE A 25 -19.64 -18.34 -25.25
CA ILE A 25 -19.67 -17.56 -24.01
C ILE A 25 -20.02 -16.10 -24.30
N GLY A 26 -21.25 -15.73 -23.98
CA GLY A 26 -21.76 -14.38 -24.14
C GLY A 26 -21.60 -13.51 -22.89
N LEU A 27 -21.92 -12.23 -23.05
CA LEU A 27 -21.91 -11.23 -21.97
C LEU A 27 -22.86 -11.63 -20.82
N GLU A 28 -24.02 -12.21 -21.15
CA GLU A 28 -25.02 -12.64 -20.15
C GLU A 28 -24.49 -13.73 -19.21
N GLU A 29 -23.70 -14.68 -19.72
CA GLU A 29 -23.14 -15.78 -18.93
C GLU A 29 -22.03 -15.29 -18.01
N VAL A 30 -21.15 -14.42 -18.53
CA VAL A 30 -20.11 -13.78 -17.71
C VAL A 30 -20.75 -12.96 -16.59
N GLU A 31 -21.83 -12.21 -16.86
CA GLU A 31 -22.55 -11.48 -15.82
C GLU A 31 -23.21 -12.40 -14.79
N ALA A 32 -23.75 -13.55 -15.21
CA ALA A 32 -24.34 -14.52 -14.29
C ALA A 32 -23.29 -15.10 -13.34
N VAL A 33 -22.11 -15.46 -13.87
CA VAL A 33 -20.97 -15.94 -13.08
C VAL A 33 -20.45 -14.83 -12.16
N LEU A 34 -20.30 -13.60 -12.68
CA LEU A 34 -19.84 -12.45 -11.91
C LEU A 34 -20.75 -12.17 -10.71
N LYS A 35 -22.08 -12.12 -10.93
CA LYS A 35 -23.07 -11.96 -9.85
C LYS A 35 -22.98 -13.06 -8.79
N ARG A 36 -22.52 -14.26 -9.15
CA ARG A 36 -22.31 -15.35 -8.20
C ARG A 36 -21.04 -15.16 -7.39
N ILE A 37 -19.95 -14.73 -8.03
CA ILE A 37 -18.64 -14.43 -7.40
C ILE A 37 -18.78 -13.27 -6.43
N GLN A 38 -19.52 -12.22 -6.80
CA GLN A 38 -19.77 -11.04 -5.96
C GLN A 38 -20.46 -11.37 -4.63
N ARG A 39 -21.09 -12.54 -4.51
CA ARG A 39 -21.73 -13.03 -3.28
C ARG A 39 -20.85 -13.93 -2.43
N PHE A 40 -19.61 -14.18 -2.83
CA PHE A 40 -18.64 -14.89 -1.99
C PHE A 40 -18.12 -14.00 -0.86
N ASP A 41 -17.40 -14.61 0.06
CA ASP A 41 -16.72 -13.92 1.16
C ASP A 41 -15.35 -13.44 0.66
N PRO A 42 -15.06 -12.12 0.64
CA PRO A 42 -15.85 -11.02 1.21
C PRO A 42 -16.92 -10.50 0.24
N VAL A 43 -18.08 -10.13 0.80
CA VAL A 43 -19.26 -9.73 0.00
C VAL A 43 -18.99 -8.45 -0.78
N GLY A 44 -19.38 -8.42 -2.05
CA GLY A 44 -19.15 -7.28 -2.93
C GLY A 44 -17.74 -7.26 -3.54
N VAL A 45 -16.96 -8.34 -3.38
CA VAL A 45 -15.72 -8.56 -4.13
C VAL A 45 -16.00 -8.71 -5.62
N ALA A 46 -15.06 -8.33 -6.48
CA ALA A 46 -15.22 -8.28 -7.94
C ALA A 46 -16.38 -7.37 -8.39
N ALA A 47 -16.71 -6.34 -7.61
CA ALA A 47 -17.61 -5.29 -8.07
C ALA A 47 -16.98 -4.46 -9.20
N LYS A 48 -17.81 -3.95 -10.10
CA LYS A 48 -17.35 -3.05 -11.19
C LYS A 48 -17.00 -1.66 -10.65
N ASP A 49 -17.81 -1.17 -9.71
CA ASP A 49 -17.65 0.13 -9.07
C ASP A 49 -18.16 0.09 -7.61
N LEU A 50 -17.99 1.21 -6.90
CA LEU A 50 -18.45 1.35 -5.51
C LEU A 50 -19.96 1.15 -5.38
N ARG A 51 -20.73 1.57 -6.39
CA ARG A 51 -22.19 1.47 -6.38
C ARG A 51 -22.62 0.02 -6.40
N ASP A 52 -22.08 -0.76 -7.34
CA ASP A 52 -22.31 -2.19 -7.49
C ASP A 52 -21.89 -2.94 -6.22
N CYS A 53 -20.72 -2.60 -5.66
CA CYS A 53 -20.22 -3.18 -4.41
C CYS A 53 -21.23 -3.02 -3.26
N LEU A 54 -21.66 -1.79 -3.00
CA LEU A 54 -22.60 -1.49 -1.90
C LEU A 54 -23.99 -2.09 -2.17
N LEU A 55 -24.47 -2.10 -3.42
CA LEU A 55 -25.75 -2.72 -3.78
C LEU A 55 -25.73 -4.24 -3.58
N VAL A 56 -24.63 -4.90 -3.96
CA VAL A 56 -24.46 -6.33 -3.74
C VAL A 56 -24.46 -6.65 -2.24
N GLN A 57 -23.72 -5.89 -1.44
CA GLN A 57 -23.71 -6.06 0.02
C GLN A 57 -25.10 -5.84 0.62
N LEU A 58 -25.79 -4.76 0.22
CA LEU A 58 -27.14 -4.48 0.67
C LEU A 58 -28.13 -5.58 0.28
N SER A 59 -27.94 -6.23 -0.89
CA SER A 59 -28.80 -7.31 -1.37
C SER A 59 -28.73 -8.59 -0.52
N GLN A 60 -27.71 -8.74 0.33
CA GLN A 60 -27.60 -9.87 1.25
C GLN A 60 -28.45 -9.71 2.51
N PHE A 61 -28.82 -8.48 2.88
CA PHE A 61 -29.67 -8.25 4.04
C PHE A 61 -31.08 -8.77 3.82
N ALA A 62 -31.75 -9.17 4.90
CA ALA A 62 -33.15 -9.59 4.86
C ALA A 62 -34.05 -8.44 4.41
N LYS A 63 -35.10 -8.70 3.63
CA LYS A 63 -35.99 -7.66 3.08
C LYS A 63 -36.72 -6.86 4.16
N GLU A 64 -36.85 -7.44 5.35
CA GLU A 64 -37.48 -6.85 6.53
C GLU A 64 -36.55 -5.90 7.28
N THR A 65 -35.27 -5.80 6.89
CA THR A 65 -34.33 -4.90 7.56
C THR A 65 -34.80 -3.46 7.34
N PRO A 66 -34.89 -2.66 8.42
CA PRO A 66 -35.35 -1.29 8.30
C PRO A 66 -34.46 -0.45 7.38
N TRP A 67 -35.07 0.47 6.64
CA TRP A 67 -34.40 1.46 5.77
C TRP A 67 -33.60 0.91 4.58
N ILE A 68 -33.75 -0.38 4.23
CA ILE A 68 -33.08 -0.97 3.06
C ILE A 68 -33.47 -0.28 1.76
N GLU A 69 -34.76 -0.01 1.54
CA GLU A 69 -35.21 0.53 0.26
C GLU A 69 -34.73 1.98 0.09
N GLU A 70 -34.71 2.73 1.19
CA GLU A 70 -34.14 4.07 1.26
C GLU A 70 -32.62 4.06 1.03
N ALA A 71 -31.89 3.14 1.67
CA ALA A 71 -30.46 2.97 1.45
C ALA A 71 -30.17 2.56 0.00
N ARG A 72 -30.97 1.64 -0.57
CA ARG A 72 -30.86 1.22 -1.97
C ARG A 72 -31.05 2.39 -2.91
N LEU A 73 -32.08 3.23 -2.69
CA LEU A 73 -32.35 4.43 -3.50
C LEU A 73 -31.17 5.42 -3.44
N ILE A 74 -30.61 5.64 -2.25
CA ILE A 74 -29.47 6.55 -2.08
C ILE A 74 -28.26 6.02 -2.84
N ILE A 75 -27.95 4.72 -2.72
CA ILE A 75 -26.82 4.11 -3.42
C ILE A 75 -27.08 4.07 -4.94
N SER A 76 -28.29 3.77 -5.41
CA SER A 76 -28.59 3.60 -6.85
C SER A 76 -28.57 4.90 -7.63
N ASP A 77 -28.98 6.03 -7.02
CA ASP A 77 -29.21 7.27 -7.78
C ASP A 77 -28.48 8.50 -7.21
N HIS A 78 -28.07 8.46 -5.93
CA HIS A 78 -27.60 9.66 -5.20
C HIS A 78 -26.31 9.46 -4.40
N LEU A 79 -25.49 8.47 -4.78
CA LEU A 79 -24.23 8.18 -4.09
C LEU A 79 -23.27 9.38 -4.11
N ASP A 80 -23.26 10.17 -5.18
CA ASP A 80 -22.44 11.38 -5.31
C ASP A 80 -22.81 12.47 -4.29
N LEU A 81 -24.11 12.60 -3.97
CA LEU A 81 -24.57 13.55 -2.95
C LEU A 81 -24.14 13.11 -1.56
N LEU A 82 -24.14 11.79 -1.31
CA LEU A 82 -23.67 11.22 -0.06
C LEU A 82 -22.15 11.43 0.10
N ALA A 83 -21.39 11.19 -0.96
CA ALA A 83 -19.94 11.40 -0.98
C ALA A 83 -19.54 12.85 -0.68
N ASN A 84 -20.36 13.81 -1.11
CA ASN A 84 -20.16 15.24 -0.85
C ASN A 84 -20.75 15.73 0.48
N HIS A 85 -21.33 14.84 1.31
CA HIS A 85 -22.02 15.18 2.56
C HIS A 85 -23.17 16.19 2.37
N ASP A 86 -23.78 16.27 1.18
CA ASP A 86 -24.90 17.18 0.90
C ASP A 86 -26.26 16.56 1.30
N PHE A 87 -26.45 16.41 2.61
CA PHE A 87 -27.69 15.86 3.18
C PHE A 87 -28.93 16.69 2.84
N ARG A 88 -28.77 18.01 2.60
CA ARG A 88 -29.90 18.90 2.31
C ARG A 88 -30.46 18.64 0.92
N SER A 89 -29.59 18.47 -0.08
CA SER A 89 -30.01 18.07 -1.43
C SER A 89 -30.54 16.64 -1.43
N LEU A 90 -29.90 15.73 -0.68
CA LEU A 90 -30.37 14.35 -0.52
C LEU A 90 -31.81 14.28 0.00
N MET A 91 -32.15 15.01 1.06
CA MET A 91 -33.53 15.08 1.57
C MET A 91 -34.52 15.61 0.53
N ARG A 92 -34.12 16.59 -0.28
CA ARG A 92 -35.01 17.18 -1.31
C ARG A 92 -35.30 16.19 -2.44
N VAL A 93 -34.30 15.47 -2.90
CA VAL A 93 -34.44 14.55 -4.04
C VAL A 93 -35.10 13.24 -3.61
N THR A 94 -34.68 12.66 -2.48
CA THR A 94 -35.25 11.42 -1.94
C THR A 94 -36.61 11.61 -1.26
N ARG A 95 -36.97 12.86 -0.90
CA ARG A 95 -38.17 13.23 -0.13
C ARG A 95 -38.28 12.53 1.22
N LEU A 96 -37.16 12.07 1.77
CA LEU A 96 -37.10 11.45 3.09
C LEU A 96 -37.08 12.50 4.21
N LYS A 97 -37.62 12.12 5.36
CA LYS A 97 -37.46 12.91 6.59
C LYS A 97 -36.03 12.76 7.11
N GLU A 98 -35.55 13.77 7.83
CA GLU A 98 -34.18 13.80 8.38
C GLU A 98 -33.84 12.56 9.22
N GLU A 99 -34.75 12.15 10.12
CA GLU A 99 -34.57 10.95 10.95
C GLU A 99 -34.41 9.67 10.12
N VAL A 100 -35.21 9.53 9.05
CA VAL A 100 -35.16 8.36 8.16
C VAL A 100 -33.89 8.36 7.31
N LEU A 101 -33.51 9.53 6.81
CA LEU A 101 -32.27 9.69 6.05
C LEU A 101 -31.06 9.32 6.92
N LYS A 102 -31.05 9.75 8.18
CA LYS A 102 -29.96 9.44 9.10
C LYS A 102 -29.80 7.94 9.32
N GLU A 103 -30.90 7.22 9.54
CA GLU A 103 -30.84 5.76 9.70
C GLU A 103 -30.44 5.03 8.41
N ALA A 104 -30.93 5.49 7.25
CA ALA A 104 -30.50 4.95 5.97
C ALA A 104 -28.99 5.18 5.72
N VAL A 105 -28.47 6.35 6.08
CA VAL A 105 -27.03 6.66 5.98
C VAL A 105 -26.22 5.81 6.96
N ASN A 106 -26.70 5.61 8.19
CA ASN A 106 -26.05 4.71 9.16
C ASN A 106 -25.96 3.28 8.60
N LEU A 107 -27.02 2.79 7.95
CA LEU A 107 -27.00 1.48 7.28
C LEU A 107 -25.94 1.44 6.17
N ILE A 108 -25.86 2.46 5.32
CA ILE A 108 -24.84 2.54 4.26
C ILE A 108 -23.43 2.58 4.85
N GLN A 109 -23.22 3.31 5.95
CA GLN A 109 -21.92 3.40 6.63
C GLN A 109 -21.51 2.10 7.33
N SER A 110 -22.44 1.18 7.59
CA SER A 110 -22.14 -0.14 8.13
C SER A 110 -21.58 -1.13 7.10
N LEU A 111 -21.68 -0.79 5.80
CA LEU A 111 -21.18 -1.58 4.69
C LEU A 111 -19.68 -1.36 4.49
N ASP A 112 -19.00 -2.31 3.83
CA ASP A 112 -17.56 -2.21 3.55
C ASP A 112 -17.33 -1.70 2.11
N PRO A 113 -16.87 -0.46 1.90
CA PRO A 113 -16.62 0.06 0.57
C PRO A 113 -15.40 -0.56 -0.12
N ARG A 114 -14.58 -1.37 0.57
CA ARG A 114 -13.33 -1.96 0.02
C ARG A 114 -13.11 -3.37 0.57
N PRO A 115 -13.95 -4.35 0.17
CA PRO A 115 -13.90 -5.70 0.74
C PRO A 115 -12.54 -6.38 0.57
N GLY A 116 -11.78 -6.07 -0.49
CA GLY A 116 -10.45 -6.64 -0.73
C GLY A 116 -9.36 -6.22 0.25
N GLN A 117 -9.49 -5.07 0.92
CA GLN A 117 -8.46 -4.58 1.86
C GLN A 117 -8.37 -5.45 3.11
N SER A 118 -9.48 -6.06 3.54
CA SER A 118 -9.49 -6.97 4.70
C SER A 118 -8.62 -8.22 4.50
N ILE A 119 -8.35 -8.58 3.24
CA ILE A 119 -7.56 -9.74 2.84
C ILE A 119 -6.11 -9.36 2.52
N GLN A 120 -5.78 -8.07 2.44
CA GLN A 120 -4.40 -7.63 2.21
C GLN A 120 -3.52 -8.03 3.39
N THR A 121 -2.74 -9.09 3.18
CA THR A 121 -1.72 -9.62 4.09
C THR A 121 -0.34 -9.02 3.83
N GLY A 122 -0.27 -7.86 3.18
CA GLY A 122 1.01 -7.18 2.98
C GLY A 122 1.57 -6.78 4.34
N GLU A 123 2.72 -7.34 4.73
CA GLU A 123 3.45 -6.82 5.87
C GLU A 123 3.71 -5.32 5.61
N PRO A 124 3.44 -4.43 6.58
CA PRO A 124 3.70 -3.02 6.39
C PRO A 124 5.17 -2.82 6.00
N GLU A 125 5.41 -2.16 4.87
CA GLU A 125 6.77 -1.80 4.45
C GLU A 125 7.31 -0.76 5.43
N TYR A 126 8.15 -1.22 6.35
CA TYR A 126 8.89 -0.32 7.22
C TYR A 126 10.06 0.29 6.47
N VAL A 127 10.09 1.62 6.38
CA VAL A 127 11.29 2.32 5.95
C VAL A 127 12.34 2.14 7.05
N ILE A 128 13.40 1.37 6.76
CA ILE A 128 14.54 1.22 7.65
C ILE A 128 15.31 2.55 7.65
N PRO A 129 15.39 3.27 8.79
CA PRO A 129 16.06 4.57 8.83
C PRO A 129 17.58 4.40 8.83
N ASP A 130 18.29 5.38 8.28
CA ASP A 130 19.76 5.42 8.32
C ASP A 130 20.30 5.76 9.73
N VAL A 131 19.48 6.44 10.55
CA VAL A 131 19.85 6.95 11.89
C VAL A 131 18.72 6.67 12.87
N LEU A 132 19.09 6.21 14.06
CA LEU A 132 18.19 6.07 15.21
C LEU A 132 18.48 7.18 16.22
N VAL A 133 17.40 7.82 16.69
CA VAL A 133 17.46 8.84 17.74
C VAL A 133 16.65 8.33 18.92
N ARG A 134 17.30 8.23 20.09
CA ARG A 134 16.66 7.75 21.32
C ARG A 134 16.97 8.67 22.50
N LYS A 135 16.01 8.87 23.39
CA LYS A 135 16.19 9.63 24.63
C LYS A 135 16.55 8.68 25.77
N VAL A 136 17.74 8.81 26.36
CA VAL A 136 18.19 8.00 27.50
C VAL A 136 18.67 8.92 28.61
N ASN A 137 18.13 8.74 29.83
CA ASN A 137 18.44 9.58 31.00
C ASN A 137 18.35 11.08 30.69
N ASP A 138 17.27 11.47 30.01
CA ASP A 138 16.98 12.85 29.59
C ASP A 138 18.00 13.47 28.60
N ARG A 139 18.81 12.64 27.95
CA ARG A 139 19.74 13.05 26.88
C ARG A 139 19.40 12.36 25.56
N TRP A 140 19.40 13.13 24.48
CA TRP A 140 19.25 12.60 23.13
C TRP A 140 20.54 11.91 22.68
N VAL A 141 20.43 10.65 22.28
CA VAL A 141 21.52 9.84 21.75
C VAL A 141 21.19 9.49 20.31
N VAL A 142 22.09 9.88 19.41
CA VAL A 142 21.98 9.64 17.96
C VAL A 142 22.98 8.55 17.58
N GLU A 143 22.50 7.49 16.96
CA GLU A 143 23.26 6.32 16.53
C GLU A 143 22.94 5.97 15.08
N LEU A 144 23.93 5.44 14.35
CA LEU A 144 23.69 4.92 13.01
C LEU A 144 22.98 3.57 13.10
N ASN A 145 22.09 3.30 12.14
CA ASN A 145 21.47 1.99 12.06
C ASN A 145 22.49 0.95 11.57
N SER A 146 22.77 -0.07 12.37
CA SER A 146 23.71 -1.13 11.99
C SER A 146 23.21 -1.99 10.85
N ASP A 147 21.89 -2.06 10.64
CA ASP A 147 21.27 -2.90 9.63
C ASP A 147 21.30 -2.24 8.24
N SER A 148 21.48 -0.92 8.17
CA SER A 148 21.70 -0.19 6.92
C SER A 148 23.18 -0.10 6.52
N LEU A 149 24.11 -0.54 7.38
CA LEU A 149 25.56 -0.40 7.16
C LEU A 149 26.20 -1.69 6.61
N PRO A 150 26.70 -1.71 5.36
CA PRO A 150 27.41 -2.86 4.83
C PRO A 150 28.78 -3.02 5.51
N ARG A 151 29.06 -4.22 6.04
CA ARG A 151 30.37 -4.56 6.64
C ARG A 151 31.37 -4.96 5.56
N LEU A 152 32.16 -4.01 5.07
CA LEU A 152 33.19 -4.25 4.08
C LEU A 152 34.52 -4.66 4.73
N LYS A 153 35.18 -5.69 4.18
CA LYS A 153 36.53 -6.12 4.58
C LYS A 153 37.36 -6.49 3.36
N ILE A 154 38.64 -6.15 3.38
CA ILE A 154 39.60 -6.57 2.34
C ILE A 154 40.03 -8.00 2.61
N ASN A 155 39.95 -8.87 1.59
CA ASN A 155 40.51 -10.21 1.67
C ASN A 155 42.04 -10.16 1.59
N GLN A 156 42.69 -10.51 2.69
CA GLN A 156 44.14 -10.41 2.85
C GLN A 156 44.92 -11.41 1.97
N GLN A 157 44.32 -12.53 1.58
CA GLN A 157 44.97 -13.52 0.72
C GLN A 157 45.21 -12.97 -0.68
N TYR A 158 44.20 -12.31 -1.25
CA TYR A 158 44.33 -11.62 -2.55
C TYR A 158 45.23 -10.39 -2.46
N ALA A 159 45.19 -9.67 -1.35
CA ALA A 159 46.10 -8.55 -1.11
C ALA A 159 47.58 -8.96 -1.16
N ALA A 160 47.90 -10.15 -0.63
CA ALA A 160 49.27 -10.68 -0.64
C ALA A 160 49.74 -11.07 -2.06
N MET A 161 48.82 -11.48 -2.94
CA MET A 161 49.15 -11.89 -4.32
C MET A 161 49.76 -10.75 -5.15
N GLY A 162 49.37 -9.49 -4.90
CA GLY A 162 49.95 -8.33 -5.60
C GLY A 162 51.45 -8.08 -5.32
N ASN A 163 52.02 -8.76 -4.32
CA ASN A 163 53.44 -8.71 -4.01
C ASN A 163 54.20 -9.99 -4.43
N SER A 164 53.47 -11.06 -4.77
CA SER A 164 54.04 -12.39 -5.06
C SER A 164 53.80 -12.89 -6.49
N THR A 165 53.14 -12.11 -7.35
CA THR A 165 52.90 -12.44 -8.76
C THR A 165 54.17 -12.38 -9.60
N ARG A 166 54.41 -13.41 -10.43
CA ARG A 166 55.55 -13.48 -11.36
C ARG A 166 55.42 -12.52 -12.55
N ASN A 167 54.20 -12.07 -12.85
CA ASN A 167 53.88 -11.14 -13.92
C ASN A 167 53.63 -9.74 -13.34
N ASP A 168 54.40 -8.75 -13.79
CA ASP A 168 54.37 -7.39 -13.24
C ASP A 168 53.05 -6.66 -13.56
N ALA A 169 52.45 -6.92 -14.73
CA ALA A 169 51.16 -6.35 -15.12
C ALA A 169 50.02 -6.79 -14.18
N ASP A 170 49.99 -8.08 -13.82
CA ASP A 170 48.97 -8.63 -12.91
C ASP A 170 49.17 -8.11 -11.47
N GLY A 171 50.42 -7.95 -11.05
CA GLY A 171 50.77 -7.37 -9.73
C GLY A 171 50.35 -5.91 -9.61
N GLN A 172 50.59 -5.10 -10.65
CA GLN A 172 50.15 -3.70 -10.71
C GLN A 172 48.62 -3.58 -10.69
N PHE A 173 47.91 -4.43 -11.45
CA PHE A 173 46.45 -4.46 -11.45
C PHE A 173 45.86 -4.75 -10.06
N ILE A 174 46.39 -5.76 -9.36
CA ILE A 174 45.94 -6.11 -8.00
C ILE A 174 46.22 -4.96 -7.02
N ARG A 175 47.37 -4.28 -7.11
CA ARG A 175 47.70 -3.13 -6.25
C ARG A 175 46.76 -1.95 -6.49
N SER A 176 46.42 -1.66 -7.75
CA SER A 176 45.48 -0.58 -8.11
C SER A 176 44.09 -0.86 -7.52
N ASN A 177 43.55 -2.06 -7.75
CA ASN A 177 42.23 -2.44 -7.21
C ASN A 177 42.20 -2.44 -5.69
N LEU A 178 43.32 -2.82 -5.04
CA LEU A 178 43.44 -2.76 -3.59
C LEU A 178 43.48 -1.32 -3.06
N GLN A 179 44.10 -0.39 -3.80
CA GLN A 179 44.07 1.03 -3.48
C GLN A 179 42.65 1.60 -3.59
N GLU A 180 41.94 1.27 -4.67
CA GLU A 180 40.54 1.64 -4.86
C GLU A 180 39.62 1.07 -3.78
N ALA A 181 39.79 -0.20 -3.43
CA ALA A 181 39.01 -0.83 -2.35
C ALA A 181 39.27 -0.16 -0.99
N ARG A 182 40.53 0.19 -0.67
CA ARG A 182 40.86 0.95 0.55
C ARG A 182 40.24 2.35 0.53
N TRP A 183 40.29 3.02 -0.61
CA TRP A 183 39.69 4.32 -0.78
C TRP A 183 38.17 4.27 -0.59
N LEU A 184 37.50 3.26 -1.14
CA LEU A 184 36.06 3.05 -1.00
C LEU A 184 35.66 2.83 0.47
N ILE A 185 36.38 1.97 1.19
CA ILE A 185 36.12 1.72 2.62
C ILE A 185 36.27 3.02 3.41
N LYS A 186 37.35 3.78 3.18
CA LYS A 186 37.59 5.06 3.86
C LYS A 186 36.53 6.11 3.51
N SER A 187 36.08 6.15 2.27
CA SER A 187 35.01 7.06 1.81
C SER A 187 33.68 6.73 2.50
N LEU A 188 33.36 5.44 2.66
CA LEU A 188 32.18 4.99 3.38
C LEU A 188 32.23 5.35 4.87
N GLU A 189 33.37 5.14 5.53
CA GLU A 189 33.58 5.56 6.92
C GLU A 189 33.40 7.08 7.07
N SER A 190 33.97 7.88 6.16
CA SER A 190 33.80 9.33 6.17
C SER A 190 32.34 9.77 5.97
N ARG A 191 31.58 9.08 5.11
CA ARG A 191 30.15 9.32 4.93
C ARG A 191 29.39 9.07 6.22
N ASN A 192 29.65 7.95 6.89
CA ASN A 192 29.02 7.56 8.15
C ASN A 192 29.30 8.58 9.26
N ASP A 193 30.55 9.02 9.40
CA ASP A 193 30.94 10.05 10.36
C ASP A 193 30.24 11.39 10.09
N THR A 194 30.18 11.80 8.82
CA THR A 194 29.50 13.04 8.42
C THR A 194 28.01 12.96 8.75
N LEU A 195 27.37 11.85 8.41
CA LEU A 195 25.94 11.61 8.62
C LEU A 195 25.59 11.63 10.12
N LEU A 196 26.43 11.02 10.96
CA LEU A 196 26.30 11.08 12.42
C LEU A 196 26.43 12.51 12.96
N ARG A 197 27.42 13.28 12.47
CA ARG A 197 27.63 14.67 12.91
C ARG A 197 26.47 15.58 12.53
N VAL A 198 26.00 15.48 11.28
CA VAL A 198 24.86 16.26 10.79
C VAL A 198 23.61 15.91 11.59
N SER A 199 23.35 14.62 11.81
CA SER A 199 22.17 14.17 12.57
C SER A 199 22.18 14.65 14.02
N ARG A 200 23.34 14.64 14.69
CA ARG A 200 23.49 15.22 16.03
C ARG A 200 23.16 16.71 16.05
N CYS A 201 23.70 17.48 15.10
CA CYS A 201 23.42 18.90 14.98
C CYS A 201 21.93 19.18 14.76
N ILE A 202 21.26 18.39 13.91
CA ILE A 202 19.81 18.53 13.66
C ILE A 202 19.01 18.27 14.95
N VAL A 203 19.31 17.18 15.66
CA VAL A 203 18.61 16.83 16.91
C VAL A 203 18.85 17.87 18.01
N GLU A 204 20.07 18.42 18.10
CA GLU A 204 20.39 19.51 19.03
C GLU A 204 19.62 20.80 18.70
N GLN A 205 19.51 21.16 17.42
CA GLN A 205 18.81 22.37 16.98
C GLN A 205 17.29 22.24 17.09
N GLN A 206 16.76 21.02 16.97
CA GLN A 206 15.32 20.73 16.98
C GLN A 206 14.84 20.06 18.27
N GLN A 207 15.51 20.28 19.41
CA GLN A 207 15.08 19.73 20.72
C GLN A 207 13.65 20.12 21.12
N ALA A 208 13.08 21.20 20.57
CA ALA A 208 11.70 21.61 20.81
C ALA A 208 10.66 20.86 19.96
N PHE A 209 11.10 20.13 18.92
CA PHE A 209 10.25 19.34 18.03
C PHE A 209 10.26 17.85 18.38
N PHE A 210 11.32 17.36 19.02
CA PHE A 210 11.49 15.97 19.45
C PHE A 210 11.16 15.73 20.93
#